data_AF-A0A1F9VMC4-F1
#
_entry.id   AF-A0A1F9VMC4-F1
#
_cell.length_a   1.000
_cell.length_b   1.000
_cell.length_c   1.000
_cell.angle_alpha   90.00
_cell.angle_beta   90.00
_cell.angle_gamma   90.00
#
_symmetry.space_group_name_H-M   'P 1'
#
loop_
_entity.id
_entity.type
_entity.pdbx_description
1 polymer ?
#
loop_
_entity_poly.entity_id
_entity_poly.type
_entity_poly.pdbx_seq_one_letter_code
_entity_poly.pdbx_strand_id
1 'polypeptide(L)'
;MDKNKKPGNSGPIKAVFIALLMLFGALSWVFFRYSGSDLTLQSARVDAGITDILFSLKISDSDIISQSREEKRSAGSLWIENYKKIRIRKGFDLDAFISRVGELAERYKLTLKKSKLADNSISIEASAEGKILSRIVLLPPVSSVSNKKRVVLVIDDVGYYKGLNGFSELGIPVTFAVLPKERFSVSIAKELAKKGIPFIMHLPLEPEAYPKVNPGKAAILSTMSDAEIKSIFESNLKTVPGAAGVSNHMGSRFTADYEKMKYLLSLVKKHGLFFFDSYTTTKSKAAAAAKAEGMLLIENGLFLDNSDDTASIDRQLDILLNRLKKHDTVIAIGHIQKKYLLGSLSKYIPKVRQSGAEFIYLSDLYEKK
;
A
#
# COMPACT_ATOMS: atom_id res chain seq x y z
N MET A 1 -42.95 -21.07 -63.97
CA MET A 1 -42.38 -21.08 -62.61
C MET A 1 -42.91 -19.85 -61.88
N ASP A 2 -44.14 -19.87 -61.37
CA ASP A 2 -44.60 -20.57 -60.15
C ASP A 2 -44.05 -19.92 -58.86
N LYS A 3 -44.83 -19.04 -58.19
CA LYS A 3 -45.67 -19.40 -57.02
C LYS A 3 -46.19 -18.17 -56.27
N ASN A 4 -47.50 -18.21 -56.08
CA ASN A 4 -48.29 -17.44 -55.11
C ASN A 4 -47.72 -17.53 -53.67
N LYS A 5 -47.63 -16.39 -52.97
CA LYS A 5 -47.54 -16.33 -51.50
C LYS A 5 -48.94 -16.20 -50.90
N LYS A 6 -49.35 -17.18 -50.08
CA LYS A 6 -50.42 -17.02 -49.08
C LYS A 6 -49.79 -16.71 -47.70
N PRO A 7 -50.43 -15.88 -46.86
CA PRO A 7 -49.91 -15.53 -45.54
C PRO A 7 -50.17 -16.65 -44.52
N GLY A 8 -49.15 -16.99 -43.73
CA GLY A 8 -49.18 -18.02 -42.70
C GLY A 8 -49.93 -17.58 -41.43
N ASN A 9 -50.80 -18.48 -40.97
CA ASN A 9 -51.65 -18.39 -39.80
C ASN A 9 -50.85 -18.39 -38.48
N SER A 10 -51.01 -17.37 -37.62
CA SER A 10 -50.28 -17.21 -36.34
C SER A 10 -51.13 -17.49 -35.09
N GLY A 11 -52.29 -18.12 -35.25
CA GLY A 11 -53.27 -18.36 -34.17
C GLY A 11 -52.78 -19.19 -32.95
N PRO A 12 -52.13 -20.36 -33.11
CA PRO A 12 -51.87 -21.23 -31.95
C PRO A 12 -50.69 -20.78 -31.08
N ILE A 13 -49.71 -20.07 -31.66
CA ILE A 13 -48.50 -19.62 -30.93
C ILE A 13 -48.85 -18.43 -30.01
N LYS A 14 -49.78 -17.56 -30.42
CA LYS A 14 -50.23 -16.43 -29.60
C LYS A 14 -51.08 -16.88 -28.40
N ALA A 15 -51.87 -17.93 -28.54
CA ALA A 15 -52.69 -18.47 -27.45
C ALA A 15 -51.85 -19.10 -26.33
N VAL A 16 -50.77 -19.82 -26.68
CA VAL A 16 -49.85 -20.43 -25.70
C VAL A 16 -49.03 -19.35 -24.97
N PHE A 17 -48.65 -18.28 -25.65
CA PHE A 17 -47.92 -17.16 -25.04
C PHE A 17 -48.77 -16.35 -24.05
N ILE A 18 -50.07 -16.16 -24.34
CA ILE A 18 -51.01 -15.47 -23.45
C ILE A 18 -51.35 -16.33 -22.22
N ALA A 19 -51.46 -17.65 -22.37
CA ALA A 19 -51.67 -18.57 -21.23
C ALA A 19 -50.46 -18.60 -20.27
N LEU A 20 -49.23 -18.56 -20.80
CA LEU A 20 -48.00 -18.45 -20.00
C LEU A 20 -47.90 -17.10 -19.27
N LEU A 21 -48.30 -15.99 -19.90
CA LEU A 21 -48.34 -14.67 -19.27
C LEU A 21 -49.39 -14.57 -18.15
N MET A 22 -50.55 -15.24 -18.29
CA MET A 22 -51.55 -15.28 -17.23
C MET A 22 -51.13 -16.20 -16.07
N LEU A 23 -50.41 -17.29 -16.34
CA LEU A 23 -49.82 -18.13 -15.28
C LEU A 23 -48.71 -17.38 -14.53
N PHE A 24 -47.87 -16.62 -15.24
CA PHE A 24 -46.84 -15.76 -14.66
C PHE A 24 -47.44 -14.58 -13.89
N GLY A 25 -48.53 -14.00 -14.39
CA GLY A 25 -49.28 -12.94 -13.72
C GLY A 25 -49.99 -13.43 -12.45
N ALA A 26 -50.55 -14.64 -12.46
CA ALA A 26 -51.18 -15.25 -11.29
C ALA A 26 -50.15 -15.72 -10.24
N LEU A 27 -49.01 -16.28 -10.68
CA LEU A 27 -47.88 -16.62 -9.81
C LEU A 27 -47.21 -15.36 -9.25
N SER A 28 -47.00 -14.31 -10.05
CA SER A 28 -46.54 -13.01 -9.56
C SER A 28 -47.58 -12.38 -8.63
N TRP A 29 -48.87 -12.44 -8.91
CA TRP A 29 -49.89 -11.84 -8.04
C TRP A 29 -50.03 -12.57 -6.70
N VAL A 30 -49.87 -13.90 -6.67
CA VAL A 30 -49.80 -14.69 -5.43
C VAL A 30 -48.45 -14.47 -4.71
N PHE A 31 -47.34 -14.31 -5.43
CA PHE A 31 -46.02 -13.96 -4.87
C PHE A 31 -46.00 -12.53 -4.30
N PHE A 32 -46.69 -11.58 -4.93
CA PHE A 32 -46.86 -10.20 -4.46
C PHE A 32 -47.90 -10.07 -3.33
N ARG A 33 -48.80 -11.05 -3.14
CA ARG A 33 -49.79 -11.03 -2.05
C ARG A 33 -49.30 -11.65 -0.74
N TYR A 34 -48.13 -12.29 -0.70
CA TYR A 34 -47.61 -12.98 0.48
C TYR A 34 -46.11 -12.73 0.70
N SER A 35 -45.71 -11.51 1.07
CA SER A 35 -44.75 -11.24 2.15
C SER A 35 -44.41 -9.75 2.22
N GLY A 36 -44.37 -9.18 3.43
CA GLY A 36 -44.18 -7.77 3.71
C GLY A 36 -42.90 -7.15 3.14
N SER A 37 -42.94 -5.82 3.02
CA SER A 37 -41.85 -4.88 2.70
C SER A 37 -40.80 -5.39 1.70
N ASP A 38 -40.74 -4.81 0.51
CA ASP A 38 -39.64 -5.07 -0.43
C ASP A 38 -38.32 -4.50 0.14
N LEU A 39 -37.71 -5.24 1.06
CA LEU A 39 -36.46 -4.91 1.73
C LEU A 39 -35.33 -4.79 0.71
N THR A 40 -35.45 -5.40 -0.46
CA THR A 40 -34.49 -5.25 -1.57
C THR A 40 -34.54 -3.84 -2.14
N LEU A 41 -35.75 -3.33 -2.43
CA LEU A 41 -35.95 -1.94 -2.87
C LEU A 41 -35.57 -0.94 -1.78
N GLN A 42 -35.90 -1.23 -0.52
CA GLN A 42 -35.51 -0.40 0.61
C GLN A 42 -33.98 -0.34 0.75
N SER A 43 -33.29 -1.49 0.64
CA SER A 43 -31.83 -1.56 0.68
C SER A 43 -31.17 -0.68 -0.38
N ALA A 44 -31.69 -0.70 -1.61
CA ALA A 44 -31.18 0.14 -2.70
C ALA A 44 -31.38 1.64 -2.44
N ARG A 45 -32.53 2.04 -1.90
CA ARG A 45 -32.82 3.43 -1.54
C ARG A 45 -31.93 3.93 -0.40
N VAL A 46 -31.69 3.08 0.59
CA VAL A 46 -30.80 3.38 1.72
C VAL A 46 -29.36 3.57 1.23
N ASP A 47 -28.86 2.68 0.38
CA ASP A 47 -27.49 2.80 -0.16
C ASP A 47 -27.30 4.07 -1.01
N ALA A 48 -28.29 4.40 -1.86
CA ALA A 48 -28.28 5.64 -2.63
C ALA A 48 -28.24 6.88 -1.71
N GLY A 49 -29.10 6.93 -0.70
CA GLY A 49 -29.13 8.05 0.25
C GLY A 49 -27.84 8.18 1.07
N ILE A 50 -27.24 7.07 1.50
CA ILE A 50 -25.94 7.07 2.17
C ILE A 50 -24.84 7.59 1.24
N THR A 51 -24.85 7.17 -0.03
CA THR A 51 -23.89 7.61 -1.03
C THR A 51 -23.98 9.12 -1.28
N ASP A 52 -25.20 9.67 -1.38
CA ASP A 52 -25.42 11.12 -1.51
C ASP A 52 -24.91 11.89 -0.28
N ILE A 53 -25.16 11.37 0.93
CA ILE A 53 -24.65 11.97 2.17
C ILE A 53 -23.12 11.99 2.15
N LEU A 54 -22.47 10.88 1.81
CA LEU A 54 -21.02 10.79 1.73
C LEU A 54 -20.46 11.82 0.73
N PHE A 55 -21.03 11.90 -0.46
CA PHE A 55 -20.62 12.86 -1.49
C PHE A 55 -20.77 14.32 -1.01
N SER A 56 -21.88 14.63 -0.35
CA SER A 56 -22.13 15.97 0.22
C SER A 56 -21.12 16.38 1.30
N LEU A 57 -20.47 15.40 1.94
CA LEU A 57 -19.39 15.59 2.92
C LEU A 57 -18.00 15.47 2.29
N LYS A 58 -17.91 15.59 0.95
CA LYS A 58 -16.66 15.55 0.17
C LYS A 58 -15.92 14.22 0.26
N ILE A 59 -16.61 13.13 0.57
CA ILE A 59 -16.10 11.77 0.37
C ILE A 59 -16.27 11.42 -1.11
N SER A 60 -15.20 10.90 -1.71
CA SER A 60 -15.12 10.51 -3.11
C SER A 60 -14.82 9.01 -3.24
N ASP A 61 -14.89 8.47 -4.46
CA ASP A 61 -14.59 7.06 -4.72
C ASP A 61 -13.19 6.65 -4.23
N SER A 62 -12.21 7.55 -4.29
CA SER A 62 -10.84 7.30 -3.80
C SER A 62 -10.73 7.10 -2.27
N ASP A 63 -11.75 7.50 -1.51
CA ASP A 63 -11.80 7.33 -0.06
C ASP A 63 -12.45 5.98 0.34
N ILE A 64 -13.10 5.29 -0.60
CA ILE A 64 -13.71 3.98 -0.40
C ILE A 64 -12.63 2.90 -0.52
N ILE A 65 -12.35 2.22 0.59
CA ILE A 65 -11.31 1.18 0.68
C ILE A 65 -11.83 -0.15 0.15
N SER A 66 -13.07 -0.46 0.48
CA SER A 66 -13.76 -1.60 -0.07
C SER A 66 -15.26 -1.39 0.03
N GLN A 67 -16.00 -2.00 -0.89
CA GLN A 67 -17.45 -2.08 -0.81
C GLN A 67 -17.92 -3.42 -1.36
N SER A 68 -19.02 -3.93 -0.82
CA SER A 68 -19.68 -5.12 -1.33
C SER A 68 -21.20 -4.99 -1.24
N ARG A 69 -21.88 -5.77 -2.06
CA ARG A 69 -23.34 -5.85 -2.12
C ARG A 69 -23.70 -7.33 -2.10
N GLU A 70 -24.33 -7.78 -1.03
CA GLU A 70 -24.63 -9.19 -0.83
C GLU A 70 -26.13 -9.40 -0.73
N GLU A 71 -26.68 -10.28 -1.57
CA GLU A 71 -28.05 -10.74 -1.42
C GLU A 71 -28.12 -11.70 -0.23
N LYS A 72 -29.05 -11.42 0.70
CA LYS A 72 -29.26 -12.21 1.90
C LYS A 72 -30.68 -12.75 1.92
N ARG A 73 -30.82 -13.99 2.39
CA ARG A 73 -32.11 -14.69 2.53
C ARG A 73 -32.20 -15.29 3.92
N SER A 74 -33.28 -15.01 4.64
CA SER A 74 -33.52 -15.56 5.97
C SER A 74 -34.96 -15.31 6.41
N ALA A 75 -35.58 -16.32 7.02
CA ALA A 75 -36.94 -16.24 7.57
C ALA A 75 -38.00 -15.74 6.57
N GLY A 76 -37.91 -16.17 5.31
CA GLY A 76 -38.85 -15.76 4.25
C GLY A 76 -38.58 -14.38 3.63
N SER A 77 -37.62 -13.61 4.18
CA SER A 77 -37.26 -12.29 3.66
C SER A 77 -36.03 -12.36 2.74
N LEU A 78 -36.08 -11.57 1.67
CA LEU A 78 -34.97 -11.30 0.75
C LEU A 78 -34.56 -9.83 0.88
N TRP A 79 -33.28 -9.56 1.11
CA TRP A 79 -32.77 -8.19 1.16
C TRP A 79 -31.33 -8.12 0.66
N ILE A 80 -30.82 -6.90 0.56
CA ILE A 80 -29.43 -6.66 0.16
C ILE A 80 -28.70 -5.97 1.30
N GLU A 81 -27.60 -6.58 1.74
CA GLU A 81 -26.68 -5.95 2.68
C GLU A 81 -25.61 -5.20 1.87
N ASN A 82 -25.56 -3.87 2.02
CA ASN A 82 -24.54 -3.03 1.42
C ASN A 82 -23.44 -2.76 2.45
N TYR A 83 -22.20 -3.09 2.11
CA TYR A 83 -21.05 -2.82 2.95
C TYR A 83 -20.18 -1.73 2.31
N LYS A 84 -19.78 -0.72 3.07
CA LYS A 84 -18.80 0.29 2.66
C LYS A 84 -17.77 0.51 3.76
N LYS A 85 -16.50 0.25 3.46
CA LYS A 85 -15.36 0.62 4.28
C LYS A 85 -14.73 1.87 3.71
N ILE A 86 -14.73 2.96 4.48
CA ILE A 86 -14.38 4.29 4.02
C ILE A 86 -13.30 4.86 4.91
N ARG A 87 -12.28 5.47 4.32
CA ARG A 87 -11.27 6.22 5.05
C ARG A 87 -11.63 7.69 5.09
N ILE A 88 -11.99 8.17 6.27
CA ILE A 88 -12.40 9.58 6.43
C ILE A 88 -11.18 10.50 6.36
N ARG A 89 -11.32 11.76 5.92
CA ARG A 89 -10.20 12.71 5.84
C ARG A 89 -10.03 13.48 7.15
N LYS A 90 -8.86 14.10 7.36
CA LYS A 90 -8.69 15.04 8.49
C LYS A 90 -9.70 16.18 8.35
N GLY A 91 -10.47 16.44 9.41
CA GLY A 91 -11.57 17.42 9.39
C GLY A 91 -12.89 16.90 8.83
N PHE A 92 -13.03 15.58 8.61
CA PHE A 92 -14.33 14.98 8.34
C PHE A 92 -15.27 15.19 9.53
N ASP A 93 -16.43 15.78 9.25
CA ASP A 93 -17.46 16.04 10.26
C ASP A 93 -18.29 14.78 10.50
N LEU A 94 -17.84 13.98 11.48
CA LEU A 94 -18.48 12.73 11.86
C LEU A 94 -19.88 12.94 12.42
N ASP A 95 -20.09 14.02 13.18
CA ASP A 95 -21.38 14.28 13.83
C ASP A 95 -22.41 14.71 12.79
N ALA A 96 -22.02 15.53 11.81
CA ALA A 96 -22.88 15.84 10.67
C ALA A 96 -23.21 14.60 9.83
N PHE A 97 -22.25 13.69 9.62
CA PHE A 97 -22.52 12.42 8.94
C PHE A 97 -23.56 11.58 9.68
N ILE A 98 -23.36 11.37 10.99
CA ILE A 98 -24.26 10.59 11.83
C ILE A 98 -25.66 11.23 11.86
N SER A 99 -25.76 12.55 11.99
CA SER A 99 -27.03 13.28 11.97
C SER A 99 -27.80 13.04 10.67
N ARG A 100 -27.14 13.18 9.52
CA ARG A 100 -27.78 12.98 8.20
C ARG A 100 -28.18 11.52 7.95
N VAL A 101 -27.37 10.57 8.40
CA VAL A 101 -27.74 9.14 8.37
C VAL A 101 -28.91 8.87 9.33
N GLY A 102 -29.01 9.59 10.45
CA GLY A 102 -30.15 9.60 11.36
C GLY A 102 -31.45 10.06 10.68
N GLU A 103 -31.43 11.20 9.99
CA GLU A 103 -32.58 11.70 9.21
C GLU A 103 -33.00 10.72 8.12
N LEU A 104 -32.04 10.09 7.45
CA LEU A 104 -32.30 9.03 6.47
C LEU A 104 -32.95 7.80 7.13
N ALA A 105 -32.46 7.41 8.30
CA ALA A 105 -32.99 6.29 9.07
C ALA A 105 -34.44 6.55 9.52
N GLU A 106 -34.78 7.75 9.98
CA GLU A 106 -36.15 8.12 10.32
C GLU A 106 -37.08 8.02 9.10
N ARG A 107 -36.65 8.58 7.96
CA ARG A 107 -37.41 8.54 6.69
C ARG A 107 -37.73 7.11 6.25
N TYR A 108 -36.78 6.20 6.41
CA TYR A 108 -36.92 4.80 6.00
C TYR A 108 -37.26 3.85 7.16
N LYS A 109 -37.59 4.36 8.35
CA LYS A 109 -37.93 3.56 9.55
C LYS A 109 -36.85 2.52 9.89
N LEU A 110 -35.58 2.92 9.84
CA LEU A 110 -34.43 2.06 10.13
C LEU A 110 -34.01 2.19 11.60
N THR A 111 -33.49 1.11 12.16
CA THR A 111 -32.76 1.10 13.43
C THR A 111 -31.27 1.28 13.14
N LEU A 112 -30.67 2.31 13.75
CA LEU A 112 -29.23 2.56 13.69
C LEU A 112 -28.51 1.99 14.91
N LYS A 113 -27.38 1.34 14.67
CA LYS A 113 -26.44 0.92 15.71
C LYS A 113 -25.05 1.45 15.40
N LYS A 114 -24.50 2.26 16.31
CA LYS A 114 -23.11 2.73 16.28
C LYS A 114 -22.27 1.88 17.22
N SER A 115 -21.12 1.40 16.75
CA SER A 115 -20.13 0.72 17.59
C SER A 115 -18.72 1.16 17.23
N LYS A 116 -17.82 1.10 18.22
CA LYS A 116 -16.39 1.30 18.02
C LYS A 116 -15.72 -0.06 17.88
N LEU A 117 -14.92 -0.25 16.84
CA LEU A 117 -14.17 -1.50 16.59
C LEU A 117 -12.77 -1.44 17.22
N ALA A 118 -12.08 -2.59 17.24
CA ALA A 118 -10.76 -2.73 17.88
C ALA A 118 -9.65 -1.86 17.26
N ASP A 119 -9.76 -1.55 15.96
CA ASP A 119 -8.83 -0.71 15.20
C ASP A 119 -9.16 0.80 15.26
N ASN A 120 -9.94 1.22 16.27
CA ASN A 120 -10.52 2.57 16.42
C ASN A 120 -11.45 3.02 15.29
N SER A 121 -11.80 2.15 14.33
CA SER A 121 -12.83 2.47 13.35
C SER A 121 -14.23 2.52 13.98
N ILE A 122 -15.14 3.21 13.31
CA ILE A 122 -16.53 3.35 13.73
C ILE A 122 -17.41 2.58 12.74
N SER A 123 -18.20 1.64 13.26
CA SER A 123 -19.21 0.93 12.49
C SER A 123 -20.58 1.56 12.72
N ILE A 124 -21.31 1.82 11.65
CA ILE A 124 -22.71 2.27 11.66
C ILE A 124 -23.51 1.24 10.86
N GLU A 125 -24.40 0.54 11.54
CA GLU A 125 -25.31 -0.44 10.94
C GLU A 125 -26.72 0.15 10.87
N ALA A 126 -27.30 0.17 9.68
CA ALA A 126 -28.68 0.54 9.43
C ALA A 126 -29.49 -0.73 9.10
N SER A 127 -30.51 -0.99 9.90
CA SER A 127 -31.31 -2.23 9.81
C SER A 127 -32.80 -1.95 9.73
N ALA A 128 -33.53 -2.80 9.00
CA ALA A 128 -34.99 -2.82 8.96
C ALA A 128 -35.46 -4.23 9.30
N GLU A 129 -36.46 -4.36 10.16
CA GLU A 129 -37.02 -5.68 10.55
C GLU A 129 -35.95 -6.66 11.06
N GLY A 130 -34.94 -6.14 11.76
CA GLY A 130 -33.81 -6.92 12.27
C GLY A 130 -32.80 -7.37 11.21
N LYS A 131 -32.95 -6.95 9.95
CA LYS A 131 -32.04 -7.25 8.85
C LYS A 131 -31.15 -6.05 8.54
N ILE A 132 -29.84 -6.25 8.46
CA ILE A 132 -28.88 -5.19 8.16
C ILE A 132 -28.96 -4.89 6.66
N LEU A 133 -29.36 -3.67 6.31
CA LEU A 133 -29.45 -3.21 4.92
C LEU A 133 -28.17 -2.47 4.50
N SER A 134 -27.53 -1.78 5.45
CA SER A 134 -26.24 -1.12 5.22
C SER A 134 -25.33 -1.20 6.45
N ARG A 135 -24.06 -1.51 6.21
CA ARG A 135 -22.97 -1.43 7.20
C ARG A 135 -21.90 -0.50 6.64
N ILE A 136 -21.69 0.62 7.33
CA ILE A 136 -20.65 1.59 7.02
C ILE A 136 -19.56 1.47 8.07
N VAL A 137 -18.32 1.21 7.64
CA VAL A 137 -17.14 1.21 8.51
C VAL A 137 -16.29 2.42 8.16
N LEU A 138 -16.30 3.42 9.04
CA LEU A 138 -15.45 4.61 8.94
C LEU A 138 -14.12 4.29 9.61
N LEU A 139 -13.12 4.01 8.79
CA LEU A 139 -11.74 4.06 9.25
C LEU A 139 -11.41 5.50 9.64
N PRO A 140 -10.62 5.71 10.71
CA PRO A 140 -10.08 7.03 10.98
C PRO A 140 -9.34 7.56 9.75
N PRO A 141 -9.05 8.87 9.68
CA PRO A 141 -8.06 9.35 8.75
C PRO A 141 -6.82 8.48 8.83
N VAL A 142 -6.03 8.45 7.76
CA VAL A 142 -4.63 8.10 7.96
C VAL A 142 -4.17 9.06 9.03
N SER A 143 -4.12 8.59 10.27
CA SER A 143 -3.44 9.26 11.35
C SER A 143 -2.11 9.58 10.70
N SER A 144 -1.72 10.86 10.67
CA SER A 144 -0.31 11.18 10.51
C SER A 144 0.41 10.18 11.39
N VAL A 145 1.15 9.27 10.75
CA VAL A 145 1.64 8.04 11.32
C VAL A 145 2.33 8.40 12.62
N SER A 146 1.67 8.19 13.77
CA SER A 146 2.21 8.63 15.06
C SER A 146 2.46 10.16 15.13
N ASN A 147 2.08 10.83 16.21
CA ASN A 147 2.66 12.16 16.49
C ASN A 147 4.13 12.03 16.96
N LYS A 148 4.71 10.82 16.88
CA LYS A 148 6.12 10.57 17.12
C LYS A 148 6.88 10.72 15.82
N LYS A 149 7.97 11.45 15.92
CA LYS A 149 8.97 11.54 14.86
C LYS A 149 9.54 10.14 14.62
N ARG A 150 9.85 9.83 13.37
CA ARG A 150 10.32 8.50 12.97
C ARG A 150 11.75 8.58 12.47
N VAL A 151 12.55 7.59 12.83
CA VAL A 151 13.88 7.39 12.27
C VAL A 151 13.89 6.06 11.55
N VAL A 152 14.37 6.07 10.31
CA VAL A 152 14.64 4.84 9.56
C VAL A 152 16.15 4.74 9.42
N LEU A 153 16.71 3.64 9.92
CA LEU A 153 18.11 3.31 9.77
C LEU A 153 18.24 2.18 8.76
N VAL A 154 18.98 2.45 7.68
CA VAL A 154 19.36 1.45 6.68
C VAL A 154 20.85 1.17 6.81
N ILE A 155 21.22 -0.10 6.87
CA ILE A 155 22.62 -0.54 6.85
C ILE A 155 22.90 -1.23 5.51
N ASP A 156 23.69 -0.55 4.69
CA ASP A 156 24.08 -0.95 3.34
C ASP A 156 25.29 -1.91 3.35
N ASP A 157 25.59 -2.45 2.18
CA ASP A 157 26.74 -3.32 1.86
C ASP A 157 26.81 -4.67 2.58
N VAL A 158 25.66 -5.19 3.00
CA VAL A 158 25.59 -6.52 3.61
C VAL A 158 25.76 -7.61 2.54
N GLY A 159 26.55 -8.65 2.83
CA GLY A 159 26.75 -9.79 1.91
C GLY A 159 28.22 -10.13 1.65
N TYR A 160 29.13 -9.17 1.82
CA TYR A 160 30.58 -9.40 1.70
C TYR A 160 31.13 -10.28 2.82
N TYR A 161 30.72 -9.99 4.06
CA TYR A 161 31.14 -10.68 5.27
C TYR A 161 29.99 -11.49 5.86
N LYS A 162 30.32 -12.47 6.71
CA LYS A 162 29.33 -13.28 7.41
C LYS A 162 28.70 -12.48 8.55
N GLY A 163 27.38 -12.55 8.68
CA GLY A 163 26.64 -11.95 9.79
C GLY A 163 26.33 -10.46 9.60
N LEU A 164 25.79 -9.84 10.65
CA LEU A 164 25.28 -8.47 10.65
C LEU A 164 26.08 -7.52 11.58
N ASN A 165 27.30 -7.92 11.97
CA ASN A 165 28.28 -7.11 12.72
C ASN A 165 27.72 -6.35 13.94
N GLY A 166 26.82 -6.94 14.72
CA GLY A 166 26.26 -6.29 15.91
C GLY A 166 25.08 -5.34 15.62
N PHE A 167 24.81 -5.01 14.36
CA PHE A 167 23.75 -4.06 14.00
C PHE A 167 22.35 -4.64 14.25
N SER A 168 22.16 -5.96 14.15
CA SER A 168 20.88 -6.61 14.48
C SER A 168 20.60 -6.63 15.99
N GLU A 169 21.63 -6.40 16.82
CA GLU A 169 21.58 -6.47 18.27
C GLU A 169 21.37 -5.09 18.92
N LEU A 170 21.23 -4.01 18.13
CA LEU A 170 21.03 -2.63 18.62
C LEU A 170 19.69 -2.40 19.36
N GLY A 171 18.78 -3.38 19.35
CA GLY A 171 17.48 -3.27 20.02
C GLY A 171 16.55 -2.22 19.41
N ILE A 172 16.73 -1.91 18.13
CA ILE A 172 15.88 -1.04 17.32
C ILE A 172 15.58 -1.71 15.96
N PRO A 173 14.50 -1.33 15.27
CA PRO A 173 14.33 -1.66 13.86
C PRO A 173 15.48 -1.12 13.00
N VAL A 174 16.12 -2.03 12.26
CA VAL A 174 17.17 -1.73 11.27
C VAL A 174 16.82 -2.46 9.99
N THR A 175 16.77 -1.75 8.87
CA THR A 175 16.64 -2.36 7.55
C THR A 175 18.02 -2.64 6.99
N PHE A 176 18.26 -3.87 6.55
CA PHE A 176 19.52 -4.24 5.91
C PHE A 176 19.38 -4.22 4.39
N ALA A 177 20.35 -3.64 3.69
CA ALA A 177 20.43 -3.69 2.24
C ALA A 177 21.50 -4.72 1.83
N VAL A 178 21.05 -5.81 1.21
CA VAL A 178 21.89 -6.95 0.87
C VAL A 178 22.35 -6.84 -0.57
N LEU A 179 23.66 -6.76 -0.78
CA LEU A 179 24.26 -6.81 -2.11
C LEU A 179 23.99 -8.17 -2.76
N PRO A 180 23.54 -8.23 -4.01
CA PRO A 180 23.31 -9.49 -4.72
C PRO A 180 24.65 -10.12 -5.15
N LYS A 181 24.64 -11.45 -5.31
CA LYS A 181 25.77 -12.27 -5.81
C LYS A 181 27.08 -12.18 -5.02
N GLU A 182 27.05 -11.64 -3.81
CA GLU A 182 28.16 -11.70 -2.86
C GLU A 182 28.21 -13.05 -2.14
N ARG A 183 29.37 -13.33 -1.52
CA ARG A 183 29.67 -14.64 -0.91
C ARG A 183 28.60 -15.09 0.08
N PHE A 184 28.01 -14.16 0.83
CA PHE A 184 27.04 -14.45 1.88
C PHE A 184 25.63 -13.92 1.61
N SER A 185 25.33 -13.38 0.41
CA SER A 185 24.01 -12.77 0.10
C SER A 185 22.84 -13.71 0.42
N VAL A 186 22.88 -14.93 -0.09
CA VAL A 186 21.79 -15.92 0.09
C VAL A 186 21.67 -16.34 1.55
N SER A 187 22.80 -16.60 2.22
CA SER A 187 22.78 -17.01 3.64
C SER A 187 22.25 -15.89 4.54
N ILE A 188 22.61 -14.63 4.28
CA ILE A 188 22.15 -13.49 5.06
C ILE A 188 20.68 -13.20 4.78
N ALA A 189 20.23 -13.23 3.51
CA ALA A 189 18.82 -13.07 3.18
C ALA A 189 17.94 -14.11 3.90
N LYS A 190 18.39 -15.38 3.93
CA LYS A 190 17.72 -16.45 4.68
C LYS A 190 17.75 -16.22 6.19
N GLU A 191 18.87 -15.74 6.74
CA GLU A 191 19.00 -15.40 8.16
C GLU A 191 18.03 -14.29 8.57
N LEU A 192 17.98 -13.20 7.80
CA LEU A 192 17.09 -12.06 8.02
C LEU A 192 15.61 -12.49 7.93
N ALA A 193 15.26 -13.27 6.91
CA ALA A 193 13.92 -13.83 6.76
C ALA A 193 13.53 -14.72 7.95
N LYS A 194 14.43 -15.60 8.41
CA LYS A 194 14.19 -16.45 9.59
C LYS A 194 14.00 -15.63 10.87
N LYS A 195 14.70 -14.50 10.99
CA LYS A 195 14.56 -13.54 12.10
C LYS A 195 13.34 -12.62 11.97
N GLY A 196 12.61 -12.68 10.86
CA GLY A 196 11.48 -11.78 10.58
C GLY A 196 11.88 -10.32 10.38
N ILE A 197 13.13 -10.05 10.05
CA ILE A 197 13.64 -8.68 9.82
C ILE A 197 13.42 -8.33 8.35
N PRO A 198 12.67 -7.26 8.00
CA PRO A 198 12.55 -6.80 6.62
C PRO A 198 13.89 -6.31 6.06
N PHE A 199 14.20 -6.68 4.82
CA PHE A 199 15.43 -6.28 4.12
C PHE A 199 15.16 -5.98 2.65
N ILE A 200 16.11 -5.31 2.01
CA ILE A 200 16.04 -4.91 0.60
C ILE A 200 17.26 -5.42 -0.17
N MET A 201 17.13 -5.54 -1.48
CA MET A 201 18.28 -5.78 -2.36
C MET A 201 19.01 -4.47 -2.62
N HIS A 202 20.31 -4.42 -2.31
CA HIS A 202 21.18 -3.29 -2.61
C HIS A 202 21.76 -3.46 -4.02
N LEU A 203 21.06 -2.97 -5.04
CA LEU A 203 21.37 -3.23 -6.44
C LEU A 203 22.54 -2.37 -6.93
N PRO A 204 23.66 -2.97 -7.40
CA PRO A 204 24.76 -2.19 -7.95
C PRO A 204 24.39 -1.54 -9.27
N LEU A 205 24.56 -0.22 -9.34
CA LEU A 205 24.26 0.60 -10.51
C LEU A 205 25.49 1.44 -10.90
N GLU A 206 25.58 1.79 -12.18
CA GLU A 206 26.72 2.53 -12.73
C GLU A 206 26.96 3.90 -12.05
N PRO A 207 28.14 4.13 -11.45
CA PRO A 207 28.55 5.46 -11.02
C PRO A 207 29.12 6.30 -12.18
N GLU A 208 29.14 7.63 -12.02
CA GLU A 208 29.81 8.55 -12.97
C GLU A 208 31.29 8.21 -13.19
N ALA A 209 31.96 7.63 -12.18
CA ALA A 209 33.37 7.25 -12.24
C ALA A 209 33.64 5.88 -12.88
N TYR A 210 32.62 5.19 -13.41
CA TYR A 210 32.81 3.92 -14.12
C TYR A 210 33.62 4.12 -15.42
N PRO A 211 34.58 3.24 -15.77
CA PRO A 211 34.93 1.98 -15.11
C PRO A 211 36.01 2.07 -14.01
N LYS A 212 36.54 3.27 -13.70
CA LYS A 212 37.58 3.43 -12.66
C LYS A 212 37.09 3.01 -11.29
N VAL A 213 35.83 3.31 -10.96
CA VAL A 213 35.12 2.79 -9.79
C VAL A 213 34.15 1.71 -10.27
N ASN A 214 34.41 0.47 -9.87
CA ASN A 214 33.59 -0.67 -10.27
C ASN A 214 32.59 -1.02 -9.15
N PRO A 215 31.27 -0.91 -9.40
CA PRO A 215 30.22 -1.26 -8.44
C PRO A 215 30.06 -2.78 -8.21
N GLY A 216 30.84 -3.61 -8.91
CA GLY A 216 30.87 -5.07 -8.73
C GLY A 216 30.23 -5.83 -9.89
N LYS A 217 30.38 -7.16 -9.87
CA LYS A 217 29.96 -8.07 -10.96
C LYS A 217 28.45 -8.16 -11.19
N ALA A 218 27.65 -7.66 -10.25
CA ALA A 218 26.19 -7.66 -10.32
C ALA A 218 25.63 -6.35 -10.89
N ALA A 219 26.50 -5.46 -11.39
CA ALA A 219 26.11 -4.11 -11.78
C ALA A 219 25.26 -4.04 -13.04
N ILE A 220 24.32 -3.09 -13.02
CA ILE A 220 23.56 -2.67 -14.18
C ILE A 220 24.15 -1.36 -14.71
N LEU A 221 24.46 -1.33 -16.00
CA LEU A 221 25.07 -0.19 -16.69
C LEU A 221 24.06 0.51 -17.59
N SER A 222 24.20 1.82 -17.76
CA SER A 222 23.28 2.64 -18.55
C SER A 222 23.34 2.30 -20.05
N THR A 223 24.47 1.73 -20.50
CA THR A 223 24.67 1.26 -21.87
C THR A 223 23.99 -0.07 -22.19
N MET A 224 23.50 -0.79 -21.17
CA MET A 224 22.83 -2.07 -21.36
C MET A 224 21.46 -1.88 -22.01
N SER A 225 21.09 -2.82 -22.88
CA SER A 225 19.73 -2.95 -23.38
C SER A 225 18.75 -3.32 -22.26
N ASP A 226 17.48 -3.04 -22.47
CA ASP A 226 16.42 -3.37 -21.51
C ASP A 226 16.35 -4.87 -21.20
N ALA A 227 16.62 -5.72 -22.20
CA ALA A 227 16.70 -7.18 -22.02
C ALA A 227 17.85 -7.59 -21.08
N GLU A 228 19.02 -6.96 -21.21
CA GLU A 228 20.17 -7.20 -20.33
C GLU A 228 19.88 -6.70 -18.91
N ILE A 229 19.32 -5.49 -18.77
CA ILE A 229 18.91 -4.91 -17.47
C ILE A 229 17.96 -5.87 -16.76
N LYS A 230 16.92 -6.35 -17.45
CA LYS A 230 15.96 -7.31 -16.90
C LYS A 230 16.63 -8.61 -16.48
N SER A 231 17.44 -9.19 -17.35
CA SER A 231 18.14 -10.46 -17.07
C SER A 231 19.03 -10.35 -15.83
N ILE A 232 19.81 -9.28 -15.72
CA ILE A 232 20.69 -9.02 -14.58
C ILE A 232 19.88 -8.76 -13.31
N PHE A 233 18.84 -7.93 -13.38
CA PHE A 233 17.95 -7.64 -12.26
C PHE A 233 17.31 -8.91 -11.69
N GLU A 234 16.68 -9.74 -12.54
CA GLU A 234 16.03 -10.99 -12.12
C GLU A 234 17.05 -12.01 -11.59
N SER A 235 18.25 -12.07 -12.19
CA SER A 235 19.36 -12.91 -11.71
C SER A 235 19.87 -12.46 -10.34
N ASN A 236 19.96 -11.15 -10.10
CA ASN A 236 20.37 -10.57 -8.82
C ASN A 236 19.33 -10.86 -7.74
N LEU A 237 18.04 -10.67 -8.06
CA LEU A 237 16.93 -10.89 -7.13
C LEU A 237 16.88 -12.34 -6.63
N LYS A 238 17.21 -13.32 -7.48
CA LYS A 238 17.33 -14.75 -7.07
C LYS A 238 18.35 -14.98 -5.95
N THR A 239 19.36 -14.11 -5.81
CA THR A 239 20.40 -14.23 -4.77
C THR A 239 20.04 -13.52 -3.46
N VAL A 240 18.95 -12.75 -3.45
CA VAL A 240 18.43 -12.04 -2.29
C VAL A 240 16.94 -12.40 -2.10
N PRO A 241 16.62 -13.70 -1.89
CA PRO A 241 15.24 -14.16 -1.84
C PRO A 241 14.50 -13.55 -0.64
N GLY A 242 13.29 -13.03 -0.86
CA GLY A 242 12.46 -12.44 0.19
C GLY A 242 12.68 -10.95 0.42
N ALA A 243 13.49 -10.26 -0.39
CA ALA A 243 13.62 -8.81 -0.34
C ALA A 243 12.25 -8.12 -0.47
N ALA A 244 11.99 -7.12 0.38
CA ALA A 244 10.77 -6.31 0.36
C ALA A 244 10.85 -5.15 -0.64
N GLY A 245 12.07 -4.74 -1.00
CA GLY A 245 12.34 -3.59 -1.85
C GLY A 245 13.74 -3.65 -2.47
N VAL A 246 14.10 -2.59 -3.19
CA VAL A 246 15.39 -2.43 -3.86
C VAL A 246 15.93 -1.03 -3.58
N SER A 247 17.23 -0.92 -3.31
CA SER A 247 17.97 0.36 -3.31
C SER A 247 19.13 0.33 -4.29
N ASN A 248 19.72 1.48 -4.59
CA ASN A 248 20.91 1.57 -5.42
C ASN A 248 22.21 1.59 -4.60
N HIS A 249 23.12 0.66 -4.89
CA HIS A 249 24.53 0.76 -4.53
C HIS A 249 25.24 1.60 -5.60
N MET A 250 25.85 2.71 -5.19
CA MET A 250 26.37 3.75 -6.09
C MET A 250 25.29 4.30 -7.04
N GLY A 251 25.46 4.16 -8.36
CA GLY A 251 24.44 4.51 -9.34
C GLY A 251 24.38 5.97 -9.80
N SER A 252 25.35 6.83 -9.45
CA SER A 252 25.27 8.27 -9.76
C SER A 252 25.13 8.61 -11.24
N ARG A 253 25.53 7.71 -12.17
CA ARG A 253 25.27 7.86 -13.60
C ARG A 253 23.94 7.24 -14.00
N PHE A 254 23.68 6.00 -13.58
CA PHE A 254 22.46 5.28 -13.93
C PHE A 254 21.20 5.99 -13.43
N THR A 255 21.21 6.47 -12.17
CA THR A 255 20.04 7.16 -11.59
C THR A 255 19.77 8.50 -12.24
N ALA A 256 20.76 9.11 -12.91
CA ALA A 256 20.58 10.35 -13.66
C ALA A 256 19.94 10.15 -15.05
N ASP A 257 19.85 8.90 -15.53
CA ASP A 257 19.19 8.54 -16.78
C ASP A 257 17.71 8.23 -16.53
N TYR A 258 16.83 9.09 -17.05
CA TYR A 258 15.38 8.96 -16.85
C TYR A 258 14.80 7.69 -17.48
N GLU A 259 15.17 7.37 -18.72
CA GLU A 259 14.59 6.22 -19.43
C GLU A 259 15.05 4.91 -18.79
N LYS A 260 16.32 4.82 -18.41
CA LYS A 260 16.87 3.65 -17.71
C LYS A 260 16.28 3.49 -16.32
N MET A 261 16.11 4.58 -15.57
CA MET A 261 15.44 4.52 -14.28
C MET A 261 13.98 4.13 -14.40
N LYS A 262 13.24 4.68 -15.35
CA LYS A 262 11.84 4.32 -15.60
C LYS A 262 11.71 2.83 -15.91
N TYR A 263 12.57 2.30 -16.79
CA TYR A 263 12.59 0.88 -17.10
C TYR A 263 12.89 0.02 -15.86
N LEU A 264 13.94 0.36 -15.10
CA LEU A 264 14.29 -0.35 -13.87
C LEU A 264 13.13 -0.34 -12.86
N LEU A 265 12.49 0.80 -12.65
CA LEU A 265 11.35 0.91 -11.73
C LEU A 265 10.13 0.11 -12.20
N SER A 266 9.89 0.01 -13.51
CA SER A 266 8.86 -0.87 -14.04
C SER A 266 9.10 -2.35 -13.67
N LEU A 267 10.37 -2.79 -13.66
CA LEU A 267 10.76 -4.13 -13.21
C LEU A 267 10.54 -4.28 -11.70
N VAL A 268 11.01 -3.32 -10.90
CA VAL A 268 10.82 -3.31 -9.44
C VAL A 268 9.33 -3.44 -9.10
N LYS A 269 8.47 -2.64 -9.75
CA LYS A 269 7.01 -2.69 -9.60
C LYS A 269 6.42 -4.04 -10.00
N LYS A 270 6.84 -4.59 -11.15
CA LYS A 270 6.37 -5.89 -11.66
C LYS A 270 6.64 -7.03 -10.67
N HIS A 271 7.73 -6.94 -9.92
CA HIS A 271 8.08 -7.91 -8.87
C HIS A 271 7.42 -7.60 -7.51
N GLY A 272 6.55 -6.59 -7.43
CA GLY A 272 5.84 -6.23 -6.20
C GLY A 272 6.72 -5.58 -5.13
N LEU A 273 7.90 -5.09 -5.53
CA LEU A 273 8.90 -4.46 -4.66
C LEU A 273 8.72 -2.94 -4.65
N PHE A 274 9.20 -2.30 -3.58
CA PHE A 274 9.40 -0.84 -3.57
C PHE A 274 10.80 -0.45 -3.98
N PHE A 275 10.98 0.82 -4.34
CA PHE A 275 12.30 1.40 -4.59
C PHE A 275 12.65 2.45 -3.54
N PHE A 276 13.86 2.35 -3.00
CA PHE A 276 14.48 3.31 -2.11
C PHE A 276 15.70 3.92 -2.80
N ASP A 277 15.62 5.19 -3.19
CA ASP A 277 16.77 5.90 -3.77
C ASP A 277 17.74 6.26 -2.64
N SER A 278 18.94 5.68 -2.66
CA SER A 278 20.03 6.05 -1.75
C SER A 278 20.49 7.50 -1.97
N TYR A 279 20.06 8.15 -3.05
CA TYR A 279 20.26 9.55 -3.40
C TYR A 279 21.75 9.92 -3.47
N THR A 280 22.51 9.13 -4.23
CA THR A 280 23.96 9.27 -4.41
C THR A 280 24.36 10.42 -5.34
N THR A 281 23.38 11.08 -5.97
CA THR A 281 23.57 12.24 -6.85
C THR A 281 22.35 13.17 -6.82
N THR A 282 22.58 14.48 -6.89
CA THR A 282 21.50 15.47 -7.03
C THR A 282 20.86 15.46 -8.41
N LYS A 283 21.45 14.73 -9.38
CA LYS A 283 20.92 14.57 -10.73
C LYS A 283 19.90 13.42 -10.86
N SER A 284 19.63 12.69 -9.76
CA SER A 284 18.76 11.51 -9.78
C SER A 284 17.41 11.83 -10.42
N LYS A 285 16.97 10.95 -11.32
CA LYS A 285 15.66 10.96 -11.98
C LYS A 285 14.72 9.93 -11.40
N ALA A 286 15.11 9.24 -10.31
CA ALA A 286 14.29 8.25 -9.63
C ALA A 286 12.91 8.79 -9.26
N ALA A 287 12.81 10.03 -8.78
CA ALA A 287 11.54 10.65 -8.44
C ALA A 287 10.60 10.85 -9.64
N ALA A 288 11.12 11.38 -10.74
CA ALA A 288 10.36 11.58 -11.96
C ALA A 288 9.93 10.23 -12.57
N ALA A 289 10.84 9.25 -12.56
CA ALA A 289 10.58 7.90 -13.06
C ALA A 289 9.53 7.17 -12.19
N ALA A 290 9.64 7.22 -10.86
CA ALA A 290 8.70 6.62 -9.93
C ALA A 290 7.29 7.19 -10.11
N LYS A 291 7.19 8.52 -10.27
CA LYS A 291 5.93 9.19 -10.57
C LYS A 291 5.30 8.69 -11.87
N ALA A 292 6.10 8.52 -12.93
CA ALA A 292 5.64 8.00 -14.22
C ALA A 292 5.14 6.55 -14.12
N GLU A 293 5.80 5.73 -13.30
CA GLU A 293 5.40 4.34 -13.03
C GLU A 293 4.30 4.22 -11.97
N GLY A 294 3.79 5.33 -11.41
CA GLY A 294 2.78 5.32 -10.35
C GLY A 294 3.26 4.65 -9.06
N MET A 295 4.55 4.76 -8.75
CA MET A 295 5.19 4.25 -7.54
C MET A 295 5.39 5.37 -6.52
N LEU A 296 5.28 5.02 -5.23
CA LEU A 296 5.79 5.87 -4.16
C LEU A 296 7.32 5.80 -4.15
N LEU A 297 7.96 6.95 -4.08
CA LEU A 297 9.41 7.06 -3.94
C LEU A 297 9.76 7.29 -2.46
N ILE A 298 10.75 6.56 -1.99
CA ILE A 298 11.41 6.82 -0.71
C ILE A 298 12.85 7.22 -1.02
N GLU A 299 13.33 8.31 -0.43
CA GLU A 299 14.69 8.83 -0.68
C GLU A 299 15.47 8.91 0.63
N ASN A 300 16.76 8.62 0.56
CA ASN A 300 17.65 8.84 1.68
C ASN A 300 17.78 10.34 1.98
N GLY A 301 17.78 10.68 3.27
CA GLY A 301 18.06 12.04 3.71
C GLY A 301 19.52 12.28 4.05
N LEU A 302 20.24 11.27 4.53
CA LEU A 302 21.49 11.46 5.26
C LEU A 302 22.38 10.21 5.20
N PHE A 303 23.66 10.39 4.91
CA PHE A 303 24.68 9.36 5.12
C PHE A 303 25.38 9.59 6.45
N LEU A 304 25.52 8.56 7.28
CA LEU A 304 26.09 8.68 8.62
C LEU A 304 27.61 8.60 8.65
N ASP A 305 28.24 8.01 7.63
CA ASP A 305 29.58 7.43 7.74
C ASP A 305 30.42 7.58 6.47
N ASN A 306 30.24 8.69 5.75
CA ASN A 306 31.11 9.09 4.64
C ASN A 306 32.60 9.04 5.04
N SER A 307 32.90 9.41 6.29
CA SER A 307 34.18 9.17 6.95
C SER A 307 34.02 8.08 8.03
N ASP A 308 35.01 7.19 8.14
CA ASP A 308 35.02 6.14 9.18
C ASP A 308 35.79 6.62 10.42
N ASP A 309 35.25 7.64 11.08
CA ASP A 309 35.77 8.17 12.34
C ASP A 309 34.60 8.64 13.24
N THR A 310 34.76 8.47 14.56
CA THR A 310 33.70 8.78 15.53
C THR A 310 33.25 10.24 15.48
N ALA A 311 34.16 11.19 15.25
CA ALA A 311 33.82 12.62 15.27
C ALA A 311 32.93 13.01 14.08
N SER A 312 33.22 12.49 12.89
CA SER A 312 32.38 12.69 11.71
C SER A 312 31.03 11.99 11.83
N ILE A 313 31.01 10.75 12.33
CA ILE A 313 29.77 9.99 12.51
C ILE A 313 28.87 10.64 13.57
N ASP A 314 29.42 11.05 14.72
CA ASP A 314 28.68 11.73 15.78
C ASP A 314 28.08 13.06 15.27
N ARG A 315 28.82 13.81 14.42
CA ARG A 315 28.28 15.02 13.76
C ARG A 315 27.09 14.73 12.86
N GLN A 316 27.14 13.64 12.07
CA GLN A 316 26.00 13.24 11.24
C GLN A 316 24.80 12.81 12.11
N LEU A 317 25.03 12.14 13.22
CA LEU A 317 23.98 11.77 14.18
C LEU A 317 23.37 12.99 14.89
N ASP A 318 24.16 14.03 15.18
CA ASP A 318 23.63 15.32 15.65
C ASP A 318 22.77 16.02 14.58
N ILE A 319 23.18 15.93 13.31
CA ILE A 319 22.36 16.42 12.18
C ILE A 319 21.05 15.65 12.09
N LEU A 320 21.06 14.32 12.28
CA LEU A 320 19.84 13.51 12.35
C LEU A 320 18.90 14.01 13.45
N LEU A 321 19.40 14.21 14.67
CA LEU A 321 18.61 14.74 15.80
C LEU A 321 18.06 16.15 15.50
N ASN A 322 18.83 17.00 14.83
CA ASN A 322 18.36 18.33 14.44
C ASN A 322 17.30 18.27 13.33
N ARG A 323 17.41 17.33 12.37
CA ARG A 323 16.39 17.12 11.35
C ARG A 323 15.08 16.63 11.94
N LEU A 324 15.13 15.80 12.99
CA LEU A 324 13.92 15.41 13.73
C LEU A 324 13.18 16.63 14.30
N LYS A 325 13.82 17.77 14.56
CA LYS A 325 13.11 18.98 15.00
C LYS A 325 12.17 19.54 13.93
N LYS A 326 12.46 19.31 12.64
CA LYS A 326 11.78 19.92 11.49
C LYS A 326 10.98 18.93 10.63
N HIS A 327 11.25 17.63 10.76
CA HIS A 327 10.67 16.59 9.92
C HIS A 327 10.10 15.45 10.76
N ASP A 328 8.96 14.93 10.35
CA ASP A 328 8.30 13.79 11.00
C ASP A 328 8.99 12.47 10.73
N THR A 329 9.84 12.40 9.70
CA THR A 329 10.60 11.20 9.36
C THR A 329 11.99 11.61 8.87
N VAL A 330 13.01 10.95 9.41
CA VAL A 330 14.39 11.10 8.97
C VAL A 330 14.93 9.72 8.62
N ILE A 331 15.36 9.57 7.37
CA ILE A 331 15.97 8.34 6.86
C ILE A 331 17.47 8.57 6.79
N ALA A 332 18.23 7.62 7.32
CA ALA A 332 19.69 7.66 7.29
C ALA A 332 20.28 6.31 6.89
N ILE A 333 21.32 6.37 6.07
CA ILE A 333 22.11 5.22 5.63
C ILE A 333 23.44 5.20 6.39
N GLY A 334 23.82 4.03 6.87
CA GLY A 334 25.20 3.68 7.19
C GLY A 334 25.60 2.38 6.50
N HIS A 335 26.84 1.95 6.66
CA HIS A 335 27.45 0.84 5.94
C HIS A 335 28.09 -0.14 6.92
N ILE A 336 27.87 -1.43 6.69
CA ILE A 336 28.22 -2.51 7.63
C ILE A 336 29.73 -2.64 7.92
N GLN A 337 30.58 -2.16 7.00
CA GLN A 337 32.04 -2.23 7.10
C GLN A 337 32.67 -1.11 7.92
N LYS A 338 31.90 -0.09 8.31
CA LYS A 338 32.44 1.09 9.01
C LYS A 338 32.67 0.77 10.47
N LYS A 339 33.95 0.84 10.87
CA LYS A 339 34.42 0.39 12.18
C LYS A 339 33.77 1.14 13.35
N TYR A 340 33.58 2.45 13.20
CA TYR A 340 33.14 3.31 14.31
C TYR A 340 31.62 3.52 14.36
N LEU A 341 30.89 3.14 13.31
CA LEU A 341 29.45 3.43 13.20
C LEU A 341 28.62 2.75 14.29
N LEU A 342 28.84 1.46 14.54
CA LEU A 342 28.04 0.70 15.52
C LEU A 342 28.14 1.30 16.93
N GLY A 343 29.34 1.71 17.34
CA GLY A 343 29.60 2.33 18.64
C GLY A 343 28.90 3.68 18.77
N SER A 344 29.01 4.54 17.75
CA SER A 344 28.31 5.82 17.70
C SER A 344 26.80 5.67 17.72
N LEU A 345 26.24 4.74 16.93
CA LEU A 345 24.80 4.44 16.94
C LEU A 345 24.32 4.03 18.33
N SER A 346 25.03 3.11 19.00
CA SER A 346 24.69 2.64 20.35
C SER A 346 24.60 3.80 21.36
N LYS A 347 25.51 4.77 21.26
CA LYS A 347 25.50 6.00 22.09
C LYS A 347 24.32 6.94 21.78
N TYR A 348 23.86 6.97 20.53
CA TYR A 348 22.85 7.93 20.07
C TYR A 348 21.41 7.40 20.09
N ILE A 349 21.20 6.08 20.06
CA ILE A 349 19.87 5.47 20.15
C ILE A 349 19.07 5.99 21.37
N PRO A 350 19.63 6.08 22.59
CA PRO A 350 18.92 6.66 23.73
C PRO A 350 18.53 8.12 23.51
N LYS A 351 19.38 8.93 22.86
CA LYS A 351 19.10 10.35 22.57
C LYS A 351 17.95 10.49 21.57
N VAL A 352 17.90 9.63 20.55
CA VAL A 352 16.79 9.59 19.59
C VAL A 352 15.49 9.26 20.32
N ARG A 353 15.48 8.25 21.20
CA ARG A 353 14.30 7.91 22.01
C ARG A 353 13.86 9.05 22.92
N GLN A 354 14.80 9.74 23.58
CA GLN A 354 14.52 10.91 24.43
C GLN A 354 13.93 12.10 23.64
N SER A 355 14.22 12.21 22.34
CA SER A 355 13.58 13.21 21.48
C SER A 355 12.10 12.94 21.19
N GLY A 356 11.55 11.82 21.68
CA GLY A 356 10.21 11.34 21.40
C GLY A 356 10.11 10.62 20.06
N ALA A 357 11.24 10.37 19.39
CA ALA A 357 11.28 9.67 18.12
C ALA A 357 11.35 8.15 18.30
N GLU A 358 10.73 7.42 17.38
CA GLU A 358 10.79 5.96 17.31
C GLU A 358 11.53 5.49 16.05
N PHE A 359 12.21 4.34 16.17
CA PHE A 359 12.82 3.68 15.03
C PHE A 359 11.79 2.76 14.37
N ILE A 360 11.70 2.78 13.05
CA ILE A 360 10.82 1.92 12.25
C ILE A 360 11.62 1.30 11.09
N TYR A 361 11.09 0.24 10.47
CA TYR A 361 11.70 -0.31 9.26
C TYR A 361 11.40 0.58 8.06
N LEU A 362 12.25 0.52 7.05
CA LEU A 362 12.04 1.22 5.78
C LEU A 362 10.74 0.79 5.08
N SER A 363 10.38 -0.50 5.17
CA SER A 363 9.15 -1.05 4.62
C SER A 363 7.88 -0.42 5.20
N ASP A 364 7.95 0.08 6.44
CA ASP A 364 6.80 0.68 7.13
C ASP A 364 6.43 2.04 6.51
N LEU A 365 7.35 2.66 5.76
CA LEU A 365 7.07 3.86 4.95
C LEU A 365 6.33 3.53 3.64
N TYR A 366 6.39 2.28 3.20
CA TYR A 366 5.83 1.83 1.93
C TYR A 366 4.47 1.11 2.09
N GLU A 367 3.89 1.03 3.30
CA GLU A 367 2.65 0.27 3.53
C GLU A 367 1.63 0.52 2.41
N LYS A 368 1.32 -0.56 1.69
CA LYS A 368 0.45 -0.59 0.51
C LYS A 368 -0.86 0.10 0.88
N LYS A 369 -1.12 1.25 0.26
CA LYS A 369 -2.41 1.95 0.34
C LYS A 369 -3.56 1.07 -0.09
#